data_AF-A0A1I3PT63-F1
#
_entry.id   AF-A0A1I3PT63-F1
#
_cell.length_a   1.000
_cell.length_b   1.000
_cell.length_c   1.000
_cell.angle_alpha   90.00
_cell.angle_beta   90.00
_cell.angle_gamma   90.00
#
_symmetry.space_group_name_H-M   'P 1'
#
loop_
_entity.id
_entity.type
_entity.pdbx_description
1 polymer ?
#
loop_
_entity_poly.entity_id
_entity_poly.type
_entity_poly.pdbx_seq_one_letter_code
_entity_poly.pdbx_strand_id
1 'polypeptide(L)'
;MTWQIGLVANTVIAFAYLLIALAIVVPLARSNQLRTNPLGAATAAIFFTCAVHHGSHPVHMLLPSLGLADEQGLAMRAAWSWPLAIWDIVGAAVAVYYWTLRRNYSSLMQGAQLFEDLRQREQQALELNDSVLQGLVVAKMALDLDDTVKANAALTTSIDSASRIITNLLGSEHFAIQLLRSAPADLPPERPSP
;
A
#
# COMPACT_ATOMS: atom_id res chain seq x y z
N MET A 1 -37.80 18.06 16.26
CA MET A 1 -37.09 18.40 15.01
C MET A 1 -35.60 18.13 15.12
N THR A 2 -34.97 18.43 16.26
CA THR A 2 -33.55 18.17 16.52
C THR A 2 -33.16 16.69 16.44
N TRP A 3 -33.96 15.78 16.99
CA TRP A 3 -33.66 14.35 16.92
C TRP A 3 -33.77 13.79 15.50
N GLN A 4 -34.67 14.31 14.65
CA GLN A 4 -34.75 13.91 13.24
C GLN A 4 -33.48 14.34 12.47
N ILE A 5 -32.97 15.53 12.76
CA ILE A 5 -31.69 16.02 12.22
C ILE A 5 -30.55 15.11 12.68
N GLY A 6 -30.48 14.83 13.99
CA GLY A 6 -29.49 13.93 14.59
C GLY A 6 -29.52 12.54 13.96
N LEU A 7 -30.71 11.96 13.75
CA LEU A 7 -30.91 10.68 13.07
C LEU A 7 -30.30 10.69 11.67
N VAL A 8 -30.64 11.68 10.83
CA VAL A 8 -30.16 11.74 9.45
C VAL A 8 -28.65 11.95 9.41
N ALA A 9 -28.14 12.91 10.18
CA ALA A 9 -26.73 13.24 10.21
C ALA A 9 -25.87 12.07 10.73
N ASN A 10 -26.27 11.41 11.82
CA ASN A 10 -25.58 10.23 12.34
C ASN A 10 -25.64 9.03 11.36
N THR A 11 -26.75 8.88 10.63
CA THR A 11 -26.84 7.88 9.56
C THR A 11 -25.79 8.16 8.47
N VAL A 12 -25.66 9.41 8.03
CA VAL A 12 -24.64 9.81 7.04
C VAL A 12 -23.22 9.53 7.57
N ILE A 13 -22.94 9.90 8.83
CA ILE A 13 -21.63 9.63 9.47
C ILE A 13 -21.35 8.12 9.48
N ALA A 14 -22.31 7.31 9.92
CA ALA A 14 -22.16 5.87 10.02
C ALA A 14 -21.79 5.25 8.67
N PHE A 15 -22.52 5.60 7.60
CA PHE A 15 -22.21 5.10 6.25
C PHE A 15 -20.87 5.62 5.74
N ALA A 16 -20.56 6.90 5.90
CA ALA A 16 -19.28 7.47 5.47
C ALA A 16 -18.10 6.78 6.17
N TYR A 17 -18.16 6.61 7.49
CA TYR A 17 -17.11 5.94 8.26
C TYR A 17 -16.98 4.46 7.93
N LEU A 18 -18.09 3.76 7.71
CA LEU A 18 -18.05 2.36 7.26
C LEU A 18 -17.37 2.23 5.89
N LEU A 19 -17.69 3.11 4.95
CA LEU A 19 -17.07 3.14 3.63
C LEU A 19 -15.57 3.47 3.72
N ILE A 20 -15.18 4.41 4.59
CA ILE A 20 -13.77 4.71 4.85
C ILE A 20 -13.06 3.47 5.40
N ALA A 21 -13.62 2.82 6.43
CA ALA A 21 -13.05 1.61 7.01
C ALA A 21 -12.85 0.52 5.94
N LEU A 22 -13.88 0.24 5.13
CA LEU A 22 -13.79 -0.73 4.04
C LEU A 22 -12.70 -0.36 3.01
N ALA A 23 -12.61 0.91 2.63
CA ALA A 23 -11.59 1.37 1.70
C ALA A 23 -10.17 1.33 2.31
N ILE A 24 -9.99 1.20 3.63
CA ILE A 24 -8.68 0.90 4.26
C ILE A 24 -8.46 -0.61 4.31
N VAL A 25 -9.43 -1.36 4.83
CA VAL A 25 -9.30 -2.80 5.06
C VAL A 25 -9.13 -3.58 3.75
N VAL A 26 -9.89 -3.25 2.70
CA VAL A 26 -9.88 -4.04 1.46
C VAL A 26 -8.50 -4.06 0.80
N PRO A 27 -7.80 -2.93 0.57
CA PRO A 27 -6.43 -2.96 0.06
C PRO A 27 -5.46 -3.70 0.97
N LEU A 28 -5.51 -3.46 2.30
CA LEU A 28 -4.64 -4.11 3.27
C LEU A 28 -4.84 -5.63 3.32
N ALA A 29 -6.09 -6.09 3.20
CA ALA A 29 -6.42 -7.51 3.17
C ALA A 29 -5.92 -8.15 1.86
N ARG A 30 -6.16 -7.48 0.72
CA ARG A 30 -5.69 -7.96 -0.59
C ARG A 30 -4.17 -8.04 -0.69
N SER A 31 -3.43 -7.18 0.02
CA SER A 31 -1.97 -7.21 0.10
C SER A 31 -1.41 -8.02 1.28
N ASN A 32 -2.24 -8.72 2.06
CA ASN A 32 -1.84 -9.43 3.29
C ASN A 32 -1.10 -8.55 4.32
N GLN A 33 -1.36 -7.24 4.31
CA GLN A 33 -0.70 -6.26 5.18
C GLN A 33 -1.46 -5.93 6.47
N LEU A 34 -2.58 -6.59 6.76
CA LEU A 34 -3.37 -6.30 7.97
C LEU A 34 -2.58 -6.43 9.29
N ARG A 35 -1.60 -7.34 9.35
CA ARG A 35 -0.75 -7.53 10.53
C ARG A 35 0.57 -6.77 10.47
N THR A 36 1.10 -6.56 9.26
CA THR A 36 2.40 -5.90 9.05
C THR A 36 2.27 -4.38 8.94
N ASN A 37 1.06 -3.86 8.71
CA ASN A 37 0.73 -2.43 8.74
C ASN A 37 -0.23 -2.13 9.91
N PRO A 38 0.28 -2.08 11.16
CA PRO A 38 -0.54 -1.88 12.35
C PRO A 38 -1.22 -0.51 12.36
N LEU A 39 -0.62 0.51 11.75
CA LEU A 39 -1.19 1.85 11.67
C LEU A 39 -2.46 1.87 10.81
N GLY A 40 -2.41 1.25 9.63
CA GLY A 40 -3.57 1.12 8.74
C GLY A 40 -4.69 0.29 9.36
N ALA A 41 -4.34 -0.83 10.02
CA ALA A 41 -5.31 -1.66 10.72
C ALA A 41 -5.99 -0.92 11.89
N ALA A 42 -5.22 -0.18 12.71
CA ALA A 42 -5.76 0.61 13.81
C ALA A 42 -6.67 1.74 13.30
N THR A 43 -6.28 2.43 12.21
CA THR A 43 -7.10 3.48 11.59
C THR A 43 -8.43 2.92 11.09
N ALA A 44 -8.40 1.76 10.42
CA ALA A 44 -9.62 1.08 10.00
C ALA A 44 -10.52 0.69 11.17
N ALA A 45 -9.94 0.20 12.27
CA ALA A 45 -10.68 -0.16 13.47
C ALA A 45 -11.36 1.05 14.12
N ILE A 46 -10.67 2.20 14.20
CA ILE A 46 -11.26 3.45 14.72
C ILE A 46 -12.48 3.86 13.88
N PHE A 47 -12.33 3.93 12.55
CA PHE A 47 -13.46 4.28 11.69
C PHE A 47 -14.61 3.28 11.81
N PHE A 48 -14.32 2.00 11.92
CA PHE A 48 -15.33 0.96 12.08
C PHE A 48 -16.10 1.11 13.41
N THR A 49 -15.42 1.27 14.54
CA THR A 49 -16.09 1.42 15.84
C THR A 49 -16.89 2.72 15.91
N CYS A 50 -16.38 3.81 15.32
CA CYS A 50 -17.14 5.05 15.17
C CYS A 50 -18.37 4.86 14.28
N ALA A 51 -18.27 4.12 13.18
CA ALA A 51 -19.42 3.82 12.31
C ALA A 51 -20.52 3.08 13.08
N VAL A 52 -20.15 2.08 13.89
CA VAL A 52 -21.10 1.34 14.75
C VAL A 52 -21.73 2.26 15.79
N HIS A 53 -20.94 3.09 16.48
CA HIS A 53 -21.44 4.04 17.47
C HIS A 53 -22.41 5.07 16.86
N HIS A 54 -22.03 5.69 15.75
CA HIS A 54 -22.92 6.63 15.05
C HIS A 54 -24.11 5.93 14.40
N GLY A 55 -24.00 4.65 14.06
CA GLY A 55 -25.10 3.84 13.53
C GLY A 55 -26.08 3.39 14.61
N SER A 56 -25.64 3.21 15.86
CA SER A 56 -26.55 2.81 16.94
C SER A 56 -27.51 3.93 17.35
N HIS A 57 -27.07 5.20 17.27
CA HIS A 57 -27.94 6.36 17.54
C HIS A 57 -29.22 6.39 16.69
N PRO A 58 -29.17 6.39 15.33
CA PRO A 58 -30.36 6.41 14.50
C PRO A 58 -31.20 5.13 14.65
N VAL A 59 -30.60 3.98 14.96
CA VAL A 59 -31.35 2.75 15.27
C VAL A 59 -32.21 2.97 16.51
N HIS A 60 -31.63 3.34 17.65
CA HIS A 60 -32.39 3.61 18.88
C HIS A 60 -33.40 4.75 18.70
N MET A 61 -33.05 5.78 17.93
CA MET A 61 -34.01 6.82 17.59
C MET A 61 -35.13 6.35 16.67
N LEU A 62 -34.99 5.29 15.88
CA LEU A 62 -36.01 4.84 14.93
C LEU A 62 -36.92 3.75 15.53
N LEU A 63 -36.39 2.89 16.42
CA LEU A 63 -37.13 1.78 17.03
C LEU A 63 -38.51 2.17 17.60
N PRO A 64 -38.67 3.27 18.36
CA PRO A 64 -40.00 3.67 18.87
C PRO A 64 -41.01 4.03 17.78
N SER A 65 -40.56 4.45 16.59
CA SER A 65 -41.44 4.75 15.45
C SER A 65 -41.91 3.50 14.71
N LEU A 66 -41.27 2.35 14.95
CA LEU A 66 -41.64 1.06 14.35
C LEU A 66 -42.61 0.26 15.25
N GLY A 67 -43.11 0.87 16.34
CA GLY A 67 -44.00 0.21 17.30
C GLY A 67 -43.28 -0.66 18.32
N LEU A 68 -41.94 -0.62 18.37
CA LEU A 68 -41.15 -1.31 19.39
C LEU A 68 -41.04 -0.44 20.64
N ALA A 69 -41.38 -1.01 21.80
CA ALA A 69 -41.27 -0.32 23.07
C ALA A 69 -39.79 -0.18 23.47
N ASP A 70 -39.17 0.93 23.08
CA ASP A 70 -37.80 1.29 23.43
C ASP A 70 -37.79 2.61 24.23
N GLU A 71 -37.83 2.50 25.56
CA GLU A 71 -37.78 3.68 26.44
C GLU A 71 -36.47 4.46 26.30
N GLN A 72 -35.36 3.76 26.00
CA GLN A 72 -34.05 4.39 25.80
C GLN A 72 -34.06 5.21 24.52
N GLY A 73 -34.69 4.70 23.46
CA GLY A 73 -34.93 5.44 22.21
C GLY A 73 -35.78 6.69 22.40
N LEU A 74 -36.85 6.62 23.21
CA LEU A 74 -37.68 7.79 23.54
C LEU A 74 -36.93 8.83 24.38
N ALA A 75 -36.19 8.39 25.40
CA ALA A 75 -35.34 9.26 26.21
C ALA A 75 -34.24 9.93 25.37
N MET A 76 -33.64 9.18 24.43
CA MET A 76 -32.64 9.70 23.50
C MET A 76 -33.21 10.79 22.59
N ARG A 77 -34.40 10.58 22.02
CA ARG A 77 -35.09 11.62 21.21
C ARG A 77 -35.35 12.90 22.02
N ALA A 78 -35.73 12.76 23.29
CA ALA A 78 -36.01 13.90 24.17
C ALA A 78 -34.72 14.66 24.56
N ALA A 79 -33.61 13.95 24.77
CA ALA A 79 -32.33 14.54 25.13
C ALA A 79 -31.58 15.19 23.95
N TRP A 80 -31.94 14.85 22.70
CA TRP A 80 -31.25 15.35 21.51
C TRP A 80 -31.60 16.82 21.23
N SER A 81 -30.78 17.71 21.78
CA SER A 81 -30.93 19.16 21.66
C SER A 81 -30.10 19.75 20.51
N TRP A 82 -30.27 21.05 20.25
CA TRP A 82 -29.57 21.77 19.18
C TRP A 82 -28.04 21.65 19.20
N PRO A 83 -27.34 21.73 20.35
CA PRO A 83 -25.88 21.56 20.38
C PRO A 83 -25.41 20.22 19.80
N LEU A 84 -26.09 19.12 20.12
CA LEU A 84 -25.78 17.80 19.56
C LEU A 84 -26.08 17.76 18.06
N ALA A 85 -27.26 18.22 17.65
CA ALA A 85 -27.64 18.22 16.23
C ALA A 85 -26.69 19.06 15.35
N ILE A 86 -26.18 20.19 15.87
CA ILE A 86 -25.20 21.02 15.16
C ILE A 86 -23.89 20.24 14.99
N TRP A 87 -23.40 19.59 16.04
CA TRP A 87 -22.20 18.77 15.93
C TRP A 87 -22.38 17.57 15.00
N ASP A 88 -23.55 16.96 14.98
CA ASP A 88 -23.86 15.88 14.03
C ASP A 88 -23.80 16.40 12.59
N ILE A 89 -24.34 17.59 12.30
CA ILE A 89 -24.27 18.20 10.96
C ILE A 89 -22.82 18.45 10.55
N VAL A 90 -22.03 19.06 11.44
CA VAL A 90 -20.61 19.34 11.15
C VAL A 90 -19.84 18.03 10.97
N GLY A 91 -20.07 17.04 11.83
CA GLY A 91 -19.48 15.71 11.73
C GLY A 91 -19.82 15.01 10.41
N ALA A 92 -21.09 15.08 9.99
CA ALA A 92 -21.54 14.54 8.71
C ALA A 92 -20.86 15.24 7.52
N ALA A 93 -20.77 16.58 7.55
CA ALA A 93 -20.10 17.35 6.52
C ALA A 93 -18.61 16.98 6.40
N VAL A 94 -17.90 16.88 7.54
CA VAL A 94 -16.49 16.48 7.58
C VAL A 94 -16.30 15.04 7.12
N ALA A 95 -17.16 14.11 7.54
CA ALA A 95 -17.10 12.71 7.14
C ALA A 95 -17.28 12.54 5.62
N VAL A 96 -18.25 13.24 5.04
CA VAL A 96 -18.47 13.26 3.59
C VAL A 96 -17.28 13.91 2.87
N TYR A 97 -16.79 15.06 3.34
CA TYR A 97 -15.63 15.73 2.76
C TYR A 97 -14.37 14.85 2.78
N TYR A 98 -14.11 14.17 3.89
CA TYR A 98 -12.98 13.25 3.99
C TYR A 98 -13.17 12.04 3.08
N TRP A 99 -14.39 11.47 3.00
CA TRP A 99 -14.68 10.37 2.10
C TRP A 99 -14.48 10.75 0.63
N THR A 100 -14.91 11.94 0.21
CA THR A 100 -14.70 12.43 -1.17
C THR A 100 -13.21 12.64 -1.46
N LEU A 101 -12.47 13.25 -0.52
CA LEU A 101 -11.03 13.40 -0.64
C LEU A 101 -10.35 12.04 -0.78
N ARG A 102 -10.71 11.09 0.09
CA ARG A 102 -10.12 9.75 0.06
C ARG A 102 -10.42 9.00 -1.22
N ARG A 103 -11.63 9.14 -1.78
CA ARG A 103 -12.00 8.53 -3.07
C ARG A 103 -11.19 9.14 -4.22
N ASN A 104 -11.09 10.46 -4.26
CA ASN A 104 -10.45 11.20 -5.36
C ASN A 104 -8.91 11.09 -5.35
N TYR A 105 -8.31 11.01 -4.16
CA TYR A 105 -6.86 10.93 -3.97
C TYR A 105 -6.39 9.48 -3.63
N SER A 106 -7.27 8.49 -3.77
CA SER A 106 -6.95 7.07 -3.50
C SER A 106 -5.79 6.53 -4.33
N SER A 107 -5.62 7.02 -5.57
CA SER A 107 -4.48 6.70 -6.44
C SER A 107 -3.14 7.18 -5.87
N LEU A 108 -3.12 8.29 -5.13
CA LEU A 108 -1.93 8.82 -4.45
C LEU A 108 -1.65 8.07 -3.14
N MET A 109 -2.68 7.59 -2.44
CA MET A 109 -2.52 6.75 -1.23
C MET A 109 -2.03 5.33 -1.55
N GLN A 110 -2.29 4.80 -2.74
CA GLN A 110 -1.58 3.61 -3.25
C GLN A 110 -0.07 3.86 -3.41
N GLY A 111 0.34 5.13 -3.48
CA GLY A 111 1.73 5.55 -3.45
C GLY A 111 2.50 5.06 -2.22
N ALA A 112 1.87 4.82 -1.06
CA ALA A 112 2.57 4.25 0.09
C ALA A 112 3.06 2.81 -0.15
N GLN A 113 2.33 2.01 -0.95
CA GLN A 113 2.82 0.72 -1.42
C GLN A 113 3.85 0.87 -2.55
N LEU A 114 3.70 1.90 -3.40
CA LEU A 114 4.73 2.26 -4.38
C LEU A 114 6.06 2.64 -3.69
N PHE A 115 6.02 3.33 -2.55
CA PHE A 115 7.23 3.70 -1.80
C PHE A 115 7.94 2.47 -1.23
N GLU A 116 7.20 1.49 -0.71
CA GLU A 116 7.79 0.24 -0.25
C GLU A 116 8.36 -0.58 -1.42
N ASP A 117 7.66 -0.63 -2.56
CA ASP A 117 8.15 -1.26 -3.80
C ASP A 117 9.39 -0.54 -4.34
N LEU A 118 9.41 0.80 -4.34
CA LEU A 118 10.58 1.59 -4.72
C LEU A 118 11.77 1.35 -3.79
N ARG A 119 11.53 1.26 -2.48
CA ARG A 119 12.57 0.97 -1.49
C ARG A 119 13.13 -0.44 -1.65
N GLN A 120 12.27 -1.43 -1.94
CA GLN A 120 12.71 -2.79 -2.27
C GLN A 120 13.53 -2.82 -3.56
N ARG A 121 13.10 -2.12 -4.61
CA ARG A 121 13.86 -2.01 -5.86
C ARG A 121 15.20 -1.32 -5.68
N GLU A 122 15.26 -0.27 -4.86
CA GLU A 122 16.51 0.42 -4.52
C GLU A 122 17.47 -0.51 -3.77
N GLN A 123 16.97 -1.25 -2.77
CA GLN A 123 17.78 -2.24 -2.05
C GLN A 123 18.29 -3.35 -2.98
N GLN A 124 17.47 -3.86 -3.89
CA GLN A 124 17.87 -4.86 -4.87
C GLN A 124 18.91 -4.32 -5.87
N ALA A 125 18.79 -3.05 -6.29
CA ALA A 125 19.79 -2.43 -7.16
C ALA A 125 21.14 -2.25 -6.45
N LEU A 126 21.13 -1.94 -5.14
CA LEU A 126 22.34 -1.87 -4.32
C LEU A 126 22.99 -3.24 -4.13
N GLU A 127 22.20 -4.28 -3.86
CA GLU A 127 22.69 -5.66 -3.73
C GLU A 127 23.31 -6.19 -5.03
N LEU A 128 22.71 -5.84 -6.18
CA LEU A 128 23.26 -6.15 -7.50
C LEU A 128 24.60 -5.42 -7.73
N ASN A 129 24.69 -4.14 -7.36
CA ASN A 129 25.93 -3.38 -7.48
C ASN A 129 27.05 -4.04 -6.67
N ASP A 130 26.80 -4.34 -5.39
CA ASP A 130 27.81 -4.92 -4.51
C ASP A 130 28.28 -6.31 -4.99
N SER A 131 27.34 -7.21 -5.32
CA SER A 131 27.66 -8.57 -5.78
C SER A 131 28.44 -8.59 -7.10
N VAL A 132 28.09 -7.71 -8.04
CA VAL A 132 28.77 -7.62 -9.34
C VAL A 132 30.12 -6.93 -9.20
N LEU A 133 30.18 -5.82 -8.46
CA LEU A 133 31.39 -5.04 -8.27
C LEU A 133 32.44 -5.86 -7.51
N GLN A 134 32.05 -6.59 -6.47
CA GLN A 134 32.96 -7.44 -5.70
C GLN A 134 33.60 -8.53 -6.58
N GLY A 135 32.81 -9.25 -7.40
CA GLY A 135 33.40 -10.28 -8.26
C GLY A 135 34.18 -9.72 -9.45
N LEU A 136 33.86 -8.51 -9.95
CA LEU A 136 34.72 -7.78 -10.90
C LEU A 136 36.07 -7.40 -10.27
N VAL A 137 36.08 -6.95 -9.01
CA VAL A 137 37.32 -6.65 -8.27
C VAL A 137 38.16 -7.91 -8.07
N VAL A 138 37.54 -9.03 -7.70
CA VAL A 138 38.24 -10.33 -7.57
C VAL A 138 38.79 -10.79 -8.90
N ALA A 139 38.01 -10.67 -9.98
CA ALA A 139 38.46 -11.02 -11.32
C ALA A 139 39.66 -10.17 -11.76
N LYS A 140 39.59 -8.85 -11.55
CA LYS A 140 40.71 -7.95 -11.85
C LYS A 140 41.95 -8.31 -11.05
N MET A 141 41.82 -8.55 -9.74
CA MET A 141 42.94 -8.93 -8.89
C MET A 141 43.57 -10.26 -9.32
N ALA A 142 42.76 -11.22 -9.76
CA ALA A 142 43.26 -12.49 -10.30
C ALA A 142 44.00 -12.31 -11.63
N LEU A 143 43.50 -11.43 -12.52
CA LEU A 143 44.22 -11.07 -13.75
C LEU A 143 45.53 -10.34 -13.46
N ASP A 144 45.55 -9.42 -12.48
CA ASP A 144 46.78 -8.72 -12.06
C ASP A 144 47.85 -9.71 -11.49
N LEU A 145 47.44 -10.92 -11.10
CA LEU A 145 48.30 -12.02 -10.61
C LEU A 145 48.54 -13.12 -11.66
N ASP A 146 48.13 -12.92 -12.93
CA ASP A 146 48.15 -13.93 -14.01
C ASP A 146 47.36 -15.23 -13.71
N ASP A 147 46.47 -15.21 -12.71
CA ASP A 147 45.56 -16.32 -12.39
C ASP A 147 44.28 -16.24 -13.24
N THR A 148 44.45 -16.54 -14.53
CA THR A 148 43.36 -16.50 -15.53
C THR A 148 42.21 -17.46 -15.20
N VAL A 149 42.48 -18.58 -14.53
CA VAL A 149 41.45 -19.55 -14.13
C VAL A 149 40.53 -18.93 -13.07
N LYS A 150 41.12 -18.32 -12.04
CA LYS A 150 40.35 -17.66 -10.98
C LYS A 150 39.63 -16.41 -11.46
N ALA A 151 40.22 -15.67 -12.40
CA ALA A 151 39.57 -14.52 -13.03
C ALA A 151 38.29 -14.92 -13.77
N ASN A 152 38.37 -15.97 -14.59
CA ASN A 152 37.21 -16.47 -15.34
C ASN A 152 36.12 -17.04 -14.41
N ALA A 153 36.51 -17.74 -13.34
CA ALA A 153 35.57 -18.25 -12.35
C ALA A 153 34.82 -17.12 -11.61
N ALA A 154 35.54 -16.05 -11.22
CA ALA A 154 34.94 -14.89 -10.56
C ALA A 154 33.97 -14.13 -11.50
N LEU A 155 34.36 -13.92 -12.77
CA LEU A 155 33.49 -13.29 -13.78
C LEU A 155 32.22 -14.11 -14.01
N THR A 156 32.34 -15.42 -14.19
CA THR A 156 31.20 -16.31 -14.41
C THR A 156 30.23 -16.23 -13.24
N THR A 157 30.75 -16.28 -12.01
CA THR A 157 29.95 -16.18 -10.78
C THR A 157 29.20 -14.84 -10.69
N SER A 158 29.85 -13.72 -11.01
CA SER A 158 29.20 -12.40 -11.02
C SER A 158 28.13 -12.28 -12.10
N ILE A 159 28.38 -12.81 -13.30
CA ILE A 159 27.42 -12.79 -14.41
C ILE A 159 26.20 -13.65 -14.08
N ASP A 160 26.39 -14.82 -13.49
CA ASP A 160 25.31 -15.72 -13.08
C ASP A 160 24.48 -15.13 -11.93
N SER A 161 25.13 -14.43 -10.99
CA SER A 161 24.45 -13.72 -9.91
C SER A 161 23.60 -12.56 -10.45
N ALA A 162 24.20 -11.72 -11.30
CA ALA A 162 23.50 -10.62 -11.98
C ALA A 162 22.29 -11.12 -12.79
N SER A 163 22.48 -12.21 -13.56
CA SER A 163 21.42 -12.80 -14.39
C SER A 163 20.26 -13.31 -13.54
N ARG A 164 20.53 -13.98 -12.41
CA ARG A 164 19.49 -14.44 -11.48
C ARG A 164 18.72 -13.28 -10.84
N ILE A 165 19.42 -12.25 -10.36
CA ILE A 165 18.80 -11.08 -9.73
C ILE A 165 17.93 -10.32 -10.75
N ILE A 166 18.43 -10.10 -11.97
CA ILE A 166 17.67 -9.46 -13.06
C ILE A 166 16.45 -10.30 -13.46
N THR A 167 16.59 -11.62 -13.54
CA THR A 167 15.46 -12.53 -13.83
C THR A 167 14.39 -12.45 -12.74
N ASN A 168 14.80 -12.38 -11.48
CA ASN A 168 13.88 -12.20 -10.35
C ASN A 168 13.19 -10.82 -10.38
N LEU A 169 13.93 -9.77 -10.77
CA LEU A 169 13.42 -8.39 -10.90
C LEU A 169 12.40 -8.23 -12.03
N LEU A 170 12.60 -8.93 -13.15
CA LEU A 170 11.72 -8.85 -14.33
C LEU A 170 10.45 -9.71 -14.20
N GLY A 171 10.38 -10.59 -13.19
CA GLY A 171 9.25 -11.47 -12.95
C GLY A 171 9.19 -12.62 -13.96
N SER A 172 8.77 -13.79 -13.49
CA SER A 172 8.65 -15.02 -14.28
C SER A 172 7.46 -15.01 -15.25
N GLU A 173 7.16 -13.90 -15.91
CA GLU A 173 6.48 -13.98 -17.20
C GLU A 173 7.58 -14.14 -18.25
N HIS A 174 7.46 -15.16 -19.09
CA HIS A 174 8.34 -15.42 -20.22
C HIS A 174 8.33 -14.22 -21.19
N PHE A 175 9.02 -13.13 -20.86
CA PHE A 175 9.68 -12.34 -21.87
C PHE A 175 10.81 -13.24 -22.34
N ALA A 176 10.57 -13.95 -23.43
CA ALA A 176 11.63 -14.55 -24.21
C ALA A 176 12.70 -13.47 -24.33
N ILE A 177 13.85 -13.67 -23.67
CA ILE A 177 14.98 -12.77 -23.73
C ILE A 177 15.41 -12.78 -25.19
N GLN A 178 14.82 -11.87 -25.95
CA GLN A 178 15.21 -11.61 -27.32
C GLN A 178 16.56 -10.94 -27.18
N LEU A 179 17.59 -11.61 -27.68
CA LEU A 179 18.94 -11.07 -27.70
C LEU A 179 18.87 -9.65 -28.29
N LEU A 180 19.10 -8.64 -27.45
CA LEU A 180 19.10 -7.23 -27.84
C LEU A 180 20.18 -6.93 -28.90
N ARG A 181 21.15 -7.84 -29.05
CA ARG A 181 22.13 -7.84 -30.11
C ARG A 181 21.89 -9.00 -31.06
N SER A 182 21.64 -8.65 -32.31
CA SER A 182 21.63 -9.57 -33.47
C SER A 182 23.01 -9.80 -34.08
N ALA A 183 24.06 -9.15 -33.54
CA ALA A 183 25.44 -9.27 -34.02
C ALA A 183 26.46 -9.30 -32.86
N PRO A 184 27.57 -10.04 -33.00
CA PRO A 184 28.66 -10.04 -32.03
C PRO A 184 29.26 -8.64 -31.86
N ALA A 185 29.87 -8.39 -30.70
CA ALA A 185 30.57 -7.14 -30.45
C ALA A 185 31.79 -7.05 -31.38
N ASP A 186 31.94 -5.93 -32.09
CA ASP A 186 33.16 -5.63 -32.85
C ASP A 186 34.33 -5.51 -31.87
N LEU A 187 35.21 -6.51 -31.90
CA LEU A 187 36.50 -6.42 -31.25
C LEU A 187 37.44 -5.67 -32.20
N PRO A 188 38.13 -4.61 -31.74
CA PRO A 188 39.18 -3.99 -32.54
C PRO A 188 40.25 -5.04 -32.86
N PRO A 189 40.83 -5.01 -34.07
CA PRO A 189 41.78 -6.02 -34.52
C PRO A 189 42.96 -6.11 -33.55
N GLU A 190 43.29 -7.36 -33.20
CA GLU A 190 44.44 -7.71 -32.37
C GLU A 190 45.70 -7.07 -32.99
N ARG A 191 46.35 -6.17 -32.24
CA ARG A 191 47.61 -5.59 -32.68
C ARG A 191 48.65 -6.72 -32.71
N PRO A 192 49.37 -6.93 -33.83
CA PRO A 192 50.41 -7.94 -33.87
C PRO A 192 51.47 -7.65 -32.80
N SER A 193 51.80 -8.68 -32.04
CA SER A 193 52.90 -8.72 -31.08
C SER A 193 54.23 -8.35 -31.76
N PRO A 194 55.18 -7.72 -31.04
CA PRO A 194 56.44 -7.22 -31.59
C PRO A 194 57.32 -8.30 -32.23
#